data_AF-A0A2V7EBD9-F1
#
_entry.id   AF-A0A2V7EBD9-F1
#
_cell.length_a   1.000
_cell.length_b   1.000
_cell.length_c   1.000
_cell.angle_alpha   90.00
_cell.angle_beta   90.00
_cell.angle_gamma   90.00
#
_symmetry.space_group_name_H-M   'P 1'
#
loop_
_entity.id
_entity.type
_entity.pdbx_description
1 polymer ?
#
loop_
_entity_poly.entity_id
_entity_poly.type
_entity_poly.pdbx_seq_one_letter_code
_entity_poly.pdbx_strand_id
1 'polypeptide(L)'
;MWTAIHMPNMKKLRLAAPYYKPYWIPFSVGLLIVLASSAITSVIPWLLRRAIDAIGSGAPMRTVWQLSGLIVLAAIIGGAFRYGMRELMNGVSRWMEYDLRNDLFTHLETLDPAYFAQTRTGDIMARLTNDLGAVRMAVGPAVMYLANGCSRCTSCCGST
;
A
#
# COMPACT_ATOMS: atom_id res chain seq x y z
N MET A 1 30.61 -2.30 -18.44
CA MET A 1 30.41 -2.85 -17.08
C MET A 1 28.91 -2.89 -16.76
N TRP A 2 28.18 -3.77 -17.46
CA TRP A 2 26.77 -4.08 -17.19
C TRP A 2 26.77 -5.40 -16.44
N THR A 3 26.41 -5.40 -15.15
CA THR A 3 26.26 -6.64 -14.38
C THR A 3 24.98 -7.34 -14.83
N ALA A 4 25.16 -8.55 -15.36
CA ALA A 4 24.12 -9.43 -15.82
C ALA A 4 23.08 -9.68 -14.71
N ILE A 5 21.85 -9.25 -14.96
CA ILE A 5 20.68 -9.63 -14.17
C ILE A 5 20.49 -11.13 -14.41
N HIS A 6 20.88 -11.95 -13.42
CA HIS A 6 20.67 -13.39 -13.43
C HIS A 6 19.16 -13.65 -13.35
N MET A 7 18.51 -13.92 -14.49
CA MET A 7 17.06 -14.16 -14.53
C MET A 7 16.74 -15.46 -13.79
N PRO A 8 15.96 -15.43 -12.69
CA PRO A 8 15.57 -16.64 -11.97
C PRO A 8 14.67 -17.52 -12.86
N ASN A 9 14.89 -18.83 -12.76
CA ASN A 9 14.20 -19.85 -13.56
C ASN A 9 12.68 -19.80 -13.32
N MET A 10 11.90 -19.40 -14.34
CA MET A 10 10.45 -19.11 -14.30
C MET A 10 9.57 -20.25 -13.76
N LYS A 11 10.07 -21.49 -13.74
CA LYS A 11 9.36 -22.66 -13.19
C LYS A 11 9.29 -22.66 -11.66
N LYS A 12 10.26 -22.06 -10.96
CA LYS A 12 10.26 -21.97 -9.49
C LYS A 12 9.20 -20.98 -8.96
N LEU A 13 8.91 -19.93 -9.71
CA LEU A 13 7.86 -18.95 -9.39
C LEU A 13 6.44 -19.55 -9.45
N ARG A 14 6.20 -20.54 -10.32
CA ARG A 14 4.90 -21.23 -10.40
C ARG A 14 4.57 -22.08 -9.17
N LEU A 15 5.57 -22.57 -8.45
CA LEU A 15 5.35 -23.35 -7.21
C LEU A 15 4.96 -22.46 -6.02
N ALA A 16 5.41 -21.19 -6.00
CA ALA A 16 5.09 -20.23 -4.94
C ALA A 16 3.78 -19.45 -5.19
N ALA A 17 3.27 -19.47 -6.43
CA ALA A 17 2.04 -18.80 -6.85
C ALA A 17 0.75 -19.14 -6.04
N PRO A 18 0.50 -20.38 -5.56
CA PRO A 18 -0.73 -20.67 -4.83
C PRO A 18 -0.75 -20.09 -3.41
N TYR A 19 0.40 -19.82 -2.78
CA TYR A 19 0.48 -19.19 -1.45
C TYR A 19 0.18 -17.69 -1.48
N TYR A 20 0.35 -17.03 -2.63
CA TYR A 20 0.07 -15.61 -2.82
C TYR A 20 -1.42 -15.29 -3.09
N LYS A 21 -2.19 -16.29 -3.51
CA LYS A 21 -3.60 -16.19 -3.89
C LYS A 21 -4.60 -15.90 -2.75
N PRO A 22 -4.32 -15.98 -1.45
CA PRO A 22 -5.26 -15.49 -0.44
C PRO A 22 -5.07 -13.99 -0.17
N TYR A 23 -3.83 -13.50 -0.29
CA TYR A 23 -3.40 -12.18 0.18
C TYR A 23 -3.60 -11.04 -0.84
N TRP A 24 -3.83 -11.36 -2.11
CA TRP A 24 -4.19 -10.39 -3.16
C TRP A 24 -5.53 -9.66 -2.93
N ILE A 25 -6.50 -10.25 -2.21
CA ILE A 25 -7.82 -9.64 -1.96
C ILE A 25 -7.69 -8.42 -1.04
N PRO A 26 -7.17 -8.53 0.20
CA PRO A 26 -7.00 -7.36 1.06
C PRO A 26 -6.01 -6.34 0.46
N PHE A 27 -5.07 -6.81 -0.37
CA PHE A 27 -4.19 -5.93 -1.14
C PHE A 27 -4.95 -5.08 -2.17
N SER A 28 -5.83 -5.71 -2.97
CA SER A 28 -6.65 -5.02 -3.97
C SER A 28 -7.69 -4.08 -3.34
N VAL A 29 -8.25 -4.44 -2.18
CA VAL A 29 -9.14 -3.58 -1.39
C VAL A 29 -8.38 -2.36 -0.85
N GLY A 30 -7.18 -2.56 -0.32
CA GLY A 30 -6.29 -1.47 0.10
C GLY A 30 -5.95 -0.52 -1.06
N LEU A 31 -5.64 -1.07 -2.23
CA LEU A 31 -5.41 -0.32 -3.46
C LEU A 31 -6.63 0.51 -3.88
N LEU A 32 -7.83 -0.06 -3.86
CA LEU A 32 -9.07 0.66 -4.18
C LEU A 32 -9.32 1.83 -3.22
N ILE A 33 -9.10 1.62 -1.92
CA ILE A 33 -9.20 2.66 -0.88
C ILE A 33 -8.18 3.80 -1.12
N VAL A 34 -6.96 3.48 -1.56
CA VAL A 34 -5.94 4.48 -1.91
C VAL A 34 -6.36 5.33 -3.08
N LEU A 35 -6.86 4.72 -4.13
CA LEU A 35 -7.29 5.44 -5.33
C LEU A 35 -8.46 6.37 -4.97
N ALA A 36 -9.43 5.90 -4.19
CA ALA A 36 -10.53 6.71 -3.70
C ALA A 36 -10.06 7.88 -2.83
N SER A 37 -9.18 7.63 -1.86
CA SER A 37 -8.66 8.68 -0.96
C SER A 37 -7.75 9.69 -1.67
N SER A 38 -6.98 9.25 -2.65
CA SER A 38 -6.15 10.12 -3.49
C SER A 38 -7.01 11.02 -4.36
N ALA A 39 -8.10 10.50 -4.92
CA ALA A 39 -9.06 11.31 -5.67
C ALA A 39 -9.65 12.41 -4.78
N ILE A 40 -10.13 12.06 -3.57
CA ILE A 40 -10.69 13.02 -2.60
C ILE A 40 -9.67 14.12 -2.23
N THR A 41 -8.42 13.73 -1.94
CA THR A 41 -7.39 14.72 -1.58
C THR A 41 -6.97 15.61 -2.75
N SER A 42 -7.16 15.19 -4.01
CA SER A 42 -6.97 16.03 -5.20
C SER A 42 -8.06 17.10 -5.35
N VAL A 43 -9.25 16.92 -4.77
CA VAL A 43 -10.34 17.91 -4.83
C VAL A 43 -10.07 19.12 -3.93
N ILE A 44 -9.26 18.95 -2.88
CA ILE A 44 -8.91 20.00 -1.91
C ILE A 44 -8.32 21.26 -2.59
N PRO A 45 -7.28 21.21 -3.43
CA PRO A 45 -6.72 22.40 -4.09
C PRO A 45 -7.73 23.11 -5.00
N TRP A 46 -8.66 22.37 -5.64
CA TRP A 46 -9.72 22.97 -6.46
C TRP A 46 -10.74 23.74 -5.60
N LEU A 47 -11.16 23.18 -4.46
CA LEU A 47 -11.97 23.91 -3.48
C LEU A 47 -11.25 25.14 -2.94
N LEU A 48 -9.94 25.01 -2.68
CA LEU A 48 -9.13 26.08 -2.12
C LEU A 48 -9.02 27.26 -3.09
N ARG A 49 -8.86 26.99 -4.39
CA ARG A 49 -8.96 28.00 -5.45
C ARG A 49 -10.33 28.68 -5.46
N ARG A 50 -11.43 27.90 -5.41
CA ARG A 50 -12.80 28.42 -5.38
C ARG A 50 -13.06 29.31 -4.16
N ALA A 51 -12.48 28.97 -3.01
CA ALA A 51 -12.58 29.74 -1.78
C ALA A 51 -11.84 31.09 -1.90
N ILE A 52 -10.64 31.09 -2.46
CA ILE A 52 -9.87 32.33 -2.71
C ILE A 52 -10.60 33.24 -3.70
N ASP A 53 -11.12 32.68 -4.80
CA ASP A 53 -11.87 33.44 -5.80
C ASP A 53 -13.16 34.06 -5.22
N ALA A 54 -13.87 33.32 -4.34
CA ALA A 54 -15.07 33.82 -3.67
C ALA A 54 -14.77 34.98 -2.70
N ILE A 55 -13.61 34.97 -2.04
CA ILE A 55 -13.14 36.08 -1.20
C ILE A 55 -12.80 37.29 -2.08
N GLY A 56 -12.11 37.07 -3.20
CA GLY A 56 -11.73 38.14 -4.14
C GLY A 56 -12.93 38.81 -4.83
N SER A 57 -14.01 38.07 -5.09
CA SER A 57 -15.22 38.59 -5.74
C SER A 57 -16.22 39.25 -4.78
N GLY A 58 -15.91 39.35 -3.47
CA GLY A 58 -16.82 39.92 -2.47
C GLY A 58 -18.07 39.06 -2.20
N ALA A 59 -17.97 37.73 -2.33
CA ALA A 59 -19.09 36.83 -2.07
C ALA A 59 -19.58 36.94 -0.61
N PRO A 60 -20.87 36.64 -0.34
CA PRO A 60 -21.40 36.68 1.02
C PRO A 60 -20.60 35.76 1.97
N MET A 61 -20.33 36.23 3.19
CA MET A 61 -19.53 35.54 4.22
C MET A 61 -19.99 34.09 4.48
N ARG A 62 -21.29 33.82 4.29
CA ARG A 62 -21.88 32.48 4.39
C ARG A 62 -21.27 31.47 3.41
N THR A 63 -20.99 31.87 2.17
CA THR A 63 -20.40 31.00 1.15
C THR A 63 -18.95 30.64 1.49
N VAL A 64 -18.19 31.60 2.06
CA VAL A 64 -16.81 31.36 2.51
C VAL A 64 -16.79 30.36 3.68
N TRP A 65 -17.67 30.52 4.66
CA TRP A 65 -17.80 29.56 5.77
C TRP A 65 -18.19 28.15 5.32
N GLN A 66 -19.09 28.03 4.35
CA GLN A 66 -19.48 26.74 3.77
C GLN A 66 -18.32 26.05 3.04
N LEU A 67 -17.55 26.81 2.24
CA LEU A 67 -16.39 26.28 1.52
C LEU A 67 -15.28 25.84 2.49
N SER A 68 -14.98 26.66 3.51
CA SER A 68 -14.00 26.31 4.54
C SER A 68 -14.40 25.05 5.32
N GLY A 69 -15.69 24.92 5.69
CA GLY A 69 -16.21 23.72 6.33
C GLY A 69 -16.07 22.47 5.46
N LEU A 70 -16.33 22.60 4.16
CA LEU A 70 -16.20 21.51 3.19
C LEU A 70 -14.73 21.07 3.01
N ILE A 71 -13.79 22.01 3.03
CA ILE A 71 -12.33 21.72 2.99
C ILE A 71 -11.91 20.92 4.22
N VAL A 72 -12.31 21.34 5.42
CA VAL A 72 -11.97 20.64 6.67
C VAL A 72 -12.56 19.23 6.67
N LEU A 73 -13.83 19.09 6.26
CA LEU A 73 -14.48 17.79 6.15
C LEU A 73 -13.75 16.87 5.16
N ALA A 74 -13.39 17.37 3.98
CA ALA A 74 -12.64 16.62 2.98
C ALA A 74 -11.25 16.20 3.49
N ALA A 75 -10.57 17.07 4.25
CA ALA A 75 -9.28 16.77 4.85
C ALA A 75 -9.36 15.66 5.91
N ILE A 76 -10.39 15.72 6.78
CA ILE A 76 -10.63 14.68 7.80
C ILE A 76 -10.93 13.34 7.13
N ILE A 77 -11.83 13.32 6.16
CA ILE A 77 -12.21 12.10 5.43
C ILE A 77 -10.99 11.53 4.70
N GLY A 78 -10.26 12.34 3.95
CA GLY A 78 -9.04 11.92 3.26
C GLY A 78 -7.97 11.39 4.21
N GLY A 79 -7.81 12.01 5.39
CA GLY A 79 -6.92 11.56 6.44
C GLY A 79 -7.33 10.21 7.03
N ALA A 80 -8.63 10.02 7.34
CA ALA A 80 -9.17 8.78 7.87
C ALA A 80 -8.98 7.60 6.91
N PHE A 81 -9.23 7.80 5.60
CA PHE A 81 -8.95 6.76 4.60
C PHE A 81 -7.47 6.41 4.51
N ARG A 82 -6.57 7.42 4.55
CA ARG A 82 -5.11 7.17 4.55
C ARG A 82 -4.67 6.40 5.78
N TYR A 83 -5.26 6.70 6.94
CA TYR A 83 -5.00 5.96 8.17
C TYR A 83 -5.48 4.51 8.07
N GLY A 84 -6.73 4.30 7.63
CA GLY A 84 -7.30 2.97 7.43
C GLY A 84 -6.49 2.10 6.47
N MET A 85 -5.98 2.68 5.38
CA MET A 85 -5.07 1.98 4.47
C MET A 85 -3.79 1.50 5.18
N ARG A 86 -3.16 2.38 5.97
CA ARG A 86 -1.93 2.03 6.70
C ARG A 86 -2.18 0.89 7.67
N GLU A 87 -3.31 0.93 8.37
CA GLU A 87 -3.68 -0.11 9.33
C GLU A 87 -3.96 -1.45 8.63
N LEU A 88 -4.69 -1.44 7.51
CA LEU A 88 -4.93 -2.64 6.70
C LEU A 88 -3.62 -3.25 6.18
N MET A 89 -2.70 -2.44 5.67
CA MET A 89 -1.40 -2.92 5.17
C MET A 89 -0.57 -3.56 6.29
N ASN A 90 -0.53 -2.93 7.46
CA ASN A 90 0.20 -3.46 8.61
C ASN A 90 -0.46 -4.74 9.16
N GLY A 91 -1.80 -4.76 9.24
CA GLY A 91 -2.57 -5.91 9.68
C GLY A 91 -2.32 -7.12 8.79
N VAL A 92 -2.53 -6.98 7.48
CA VAL A 92 -2.33 -8.05 6.49
C VAL A 92 -0.93 -8.64 6.55
N SER A 93 0.10 -7.79 6.74
CA SER A 93 1.49 -8.25 6.90
C SER A 93 1.67 -9.15 8.12
N ARG A 94 0.99 -8.84 9.23
CA ARG A 94 1.07 -9.65 10.47
C ARG A 94 0.35 -10.98 10.34
N TRP A 95 -0.83 -10.98 9.72
CA TRP A 95 -1.58 -12.22 9.44
C TRP A 95 -0.77 -13.15 8.54
N MET A 96 -0.16 -12.60 7.48
CA MET A 96 0.68 -13.36 6.56
C MET A 96 1.93 -13.94 7.22
N GLU A 97 2.57 -13.17 8.12
CA GLU A 97 3.70 -13.67 8.90
C GLU A 97 3.27 -14.77 9.89
N TYR A 98 2.09 -14.64 10.50
CA TYR A 98 1.56 -15.63 11.44
C TYR A 98 1.29 -16.97 10.75
N ASP A 99 0.54 -16.96 9.63
CA ASP A 99 0.25 -18.18 8.86
C ASP A 99 1.54 -18.86 8.41
N LEU A 100 2.47 -18.09 7.86
CA LEU A 100 3.72 -18.64 7.33
C LEU A 100 4.62 -19.21 8.42
N ARG A 101 4.63 -18.60 9.61
CA ARG A 101 5.29 -19.16 10.79
C ARG A 101 4.63 -20.48 11.19
N ASN A 102 3.30 -20.53 11.23
CA ASN A 102 2.56 -21.72 11.59
C ASN A 102 2.86 -22.89 10.64
N ASP A 103 2.78 -22.66 9.33
CA ASP A 103 3.08 -23.68 8.32
C ASP A 103 4.53 -24.14 8.34
N LEU A 104 5.48 -23.21 8.59
CA LEU A 104 6.88 -23.55 8.75
C LEU A 104 7.10 -24.44 9.99
N PHE A 105 6.47 -24.12 11.12
CA PHE A 105 6.59 -24.94 12.33
C PHE A 105 6.03 -26.34 12.11
N THR A 106 4.84 -26.47 11.51
CA THR A 106 4.27 -27.78 11.18
C THR A 106 5.18 -28.59 10.27
N HIS A 107 5.83 -27.95 9.29
CA HIS A 107 6.78 -28.65 8.43
C HIS A 107 8.05 -29.09 9.19
N LEU A 108 8.60 -28.22 10.05
CA LEU A 108 9.79 -28.52 10.83
C LEU A 108 9.59 -29.69 11.80
N GLU A 109 8.39 -29.86 12.37
CA GLU A 109 8.06 -31.00 13.22
C GLU A 109 8.11 -32.34 12.47
N THR A 110 7.95 -32.34 11.15
CA THR A 110 8.02 -33.56 10.32
C THR A 110 9.42 -33.91 9.84
N LEU A 111 10.42 -33.04 10.09
CA LEU A 111 11.78 -33.23 9.58
C LEU A 111 12.69 -34.02 10.53
N ASP A 112 13.59 -34.80 9.93
CA ASP A 112 14.57 -35.61 10.63
C ASP A 112 15.63 -34.74 11.36
N PRO A 113 16.05 -35.11 12.57
CA PRO A 113 17.11 -34.43 13.34
C PRO A 113 18.39 -34.13 12.54
N ALA A 114 18.76 -34.97 11.56
CA ALA A 114 19.95 -34.77 10.73
C ALA A 114 19.90 -33.48 9.88
N TYR A 115 18.72 -32.97 9.53
CA TYR A 115 18.55 -31.74 8.76
C TYR A 115 18.90 -30.49 9.59
N PHE A 116 18.60 -30.50 10.88
CA PHE A 116 18.88 -29.39 11.80
C PHE A 116 20.38 -29.21 12.07
N ALA A 117 21.20 -30.24 11.83
CA ALA A 117 22.65 -30.15 11.92
C ALA A 117 23.29 -29.34 10.77
N GLN A 118 22.62 -29.24 9.62
CA GLN A 118 23.12 -28.55 8.43
C GLN A 118 22.50 -27.16 8.24
N THR A 119 21.28 -26.94 8.73
CA THR A 119 20.52 -25.72 8.50
C THR A 119 19.92 -25.18 9.80
N ARG A 120 20.29 -23.95 10.18
CA ARG A 120 19.72 -23.28 11.37
C ARG A 120 18.33 -22.77 11.05
N THR A 121 17.34 -23.15 11.87
CA THR A 121 15.95 -22.66 11.78
C THR A 121 15.87 -21.12 11.79
N GLY A 122 16.78 -20.46 12.51
CA GLY A 122 16.89 -19.00 12.56
C GLY A 122 17.19 -18.36 11.20
N ASP A 123 18.00 -18.99 10.36
CA ASP A 123 18.33 -18.48 9.02
C ASP A 123 17.14 -18.59 8.06
N ILE A 124 16.32 -19.64 8.23
CA ILE A 124 15.09 -19.84 7.47
C ILE A 124 14.07 -18.75 7.84
N MET A 125 13.85 -18.52 9.14
CA MET A 125 12.98 -17.44 9.63
C MET A 125 13.46 -16.05 9.22
N ALA A 126 14.78 -15.80 9.26
CA ALA A 126 15.35 -14.52 8.85
C ALA A 126 15.14 -14.25 7.36
N ARG A 127 15.33 -15.24 6.49
CA ARG A 127 15.05 -15.10 5.05
C ARG A 127 13.57 -14.86 4.78
N LEU A 128 12.72 -15.66 5.42
CA LEU A 128 11.27 -15.58 5.29
C LEU A 128 10.74 -14.19 5.67
N THR A 129 11.14 -13.65 6.83
CA THR A 129 10.75 -12.32 7.29
C THR A 129 11.30 -11.20 6.40
N ASN A 130 12.52 -11.36 5.89
CA ASN A 130 13.12 -10.39 4.96
C ASN A 130 12.41 -10.39 3.60
N ASP A 131 12.04 -11.56 3.07
CA ASP A 131 11.28 -11.69 1.83
C ASP A 131 9.87 -11.09 1.97
N LEU A 132 9.17 -11.34 3.08
CA LEU A 132 7.88 -10.70 3.38
C LEU A 132 8.01 -9.17 3.49
N GLY A 133 9.09 -8.69 4.12
CA GLY A 133 9.39 -7.27 4.22
C GLY A 133 9.67 -6.62 2.85
N ALA A 134 10.44 -7.30 2.00
CA ALA A 134 10.73 -6.87 0.64
C ALA A 134 9.44 -6.78 -0.21
N VAL A 135 8.54 -7.75 -0.06
CA VAL A 135 7.23 -7.74 -0.71
C VAL A 135 6.38 -6.58 -0.21
N ARG A 136 6.30 -6.35 1.10
CA ARG A 136 5.58 -5.21 1.67
C ARG A 136 6.08 -3.88 1.11
N MET A 137 7.39 -3.73 0.97
CA MET A 137 8.04 -2.54 0.41
C MET A 137 7.86 -2.43 -1.12
N ALA A 138 7.77 -3.56 -1.82
CA ALA A 138 7.54 -3.59 -3.26
C ALA A 138 6.10 -3.22 -3.59
N VAL A 139 5.11 -3.73 -2.85
CA VAL A 139 3.71 -3.55 -3.23
C VAL A 139 3.07 -2.35 -2.52
N GLY A 140 3.36 -2.09 -1.24
CA GLY A 140 2.72 -0.98 -0.50
C GLY A 140 3.10 0.41 -1.03
N PRO A 141 4.37 0.82 -0.92
CA PRO A 141 4.87 2.09 -1.46
C PRO A 141 4.71 2.21 -2.98
N ALA A 142 5.01 1.17 -3.77
CA ALA A 142 4.95 1.30 -5.23
C ALA A 142 3.52 1.57 -5.72
N VAL A 143 2.52 0.87 -5.16
CA VAL A 143 1.11 1.14 -5.48
C VAL A 143 0.71 2.53 -5.03
N MET A 144 1.13 2.95 -3.83
CA MET A 144 0.84 4.29 -3.32
C MET A 144 1.46 5.37 -4.22
N TYR A 145 2.69 5.17 -4.71
CA TYR A 145 3.37 6.12 -5.58
C TYR A 145 2.79 6.12 -7.00
N LEU A 146 2.41 4.97 -7.55
CA LEU A 146 1.73 4.90 -8.84
C LEU A 146 0.37 5.61 -8.79
N ALA A 147 -0.41 5.40 -7.73
CA ALA A 147 -1.68 6.09 -7.52
C ALA A 147 -1.50 7.62 -7.36
N ASN A 148 -0.55 8.04 -6.53
CA ASN A 148 -0.25 9.47 -6.32
C ASN A 148 0.37 10.14 -7.55
N GLY A 149 1.14 9.40 -8.35
CA GLY A 149 1.73 9.89 -9.60
C GLY A 149 0.66 10.11 -10.66
N CYS A 150 -0.29 9.18 -10.77
CA CYS A 150 -1.40 9.28 -11.72
C CYS A 150 -2.36 10.44 -11.37
N SER A 151 -2.68 10.63 -10.07
CA SER A 151 -3.50 11.77 -9.63
C SER A 151 -2.79 13.11 -9.83
N ARG A 152 -1.46 13.17 -9.70
CA ARG A 152 -0.69 14.39 -9.99
C ARG A 152 -0.58 14.68 -11.49
N CYS A 153 -0.41 13.65 -12.32
CA CYS A 153 -0.39 13.82 -13.78
C CYS A 153 -1.73 14.35 -14.31
N THR A 154 -2.86 13.83 -13.80
CA THR A 154 -4.19 14.31 -14.17
C THR A 154 -4.42 15.76 -13.72
N SER A 155 -3.95 16.13 -12.52
CA SER A 155 -4.02 17.53 -12.06
C SER A 155 -3.14 18.49 -12.87
N CYS A 156 -1.93 18.08 -13.31
CA CYS A 156 -1.07 18.90 -14.17
C CYS A 156 -1.61 19.04 -15.60
N CYS A 157 -2.22 17.98 -16.14
CA CYS A 157 -2.74 17.99 -17.51
C CYS A 157 -4.03 18.80 -17.66
N GLY A 158 -4.73 19.09 -16.55
CA GLY A 158 -5.92 19.95 -16.52
C GLY A 158 -5.65 21.44 -16.24
N SER A 159 -4.38 21.86 -16.07
CA SER A 159 -4.00 23.24 -15.74
C SER A 159 -3.31 24.02 -16.86
N THR A 160 -3.22 23.45 -18.07
CA THR A 160 -2.83 24.14 -19.32
C THR A 160 -4.05 24.35 -20.19
#